data_AF-G4Z995-F1
#
_entry.id   AF-G4Z995-F1
#
_cell.length_a   1.000
_cell.length_b   1.000
_cell.length_c   1.000
_cell.angle_alpha   90.00
_cell.angle_beta   90.00
_cell.angle_gamma   90.00
#
_symmetry.space_group_name_H-M   'P 1'
#
loop_
_entity.id
_entity.type
_entity.pdbx_description
1 polymer ?
#
loop_
_entity_poly.entity_id
_entity_poly.type
_entity_poly.pdbx_seq_one_letter_code
_entity_poly.pdbx_strand_id
1 'polypeptide(L)'
;MDASQPGVVVCKKGPESEPVEISLSRQIDGIFTTKGKVQRMMTDHIETLSPPVRNTEKIAQMYHNIRPYVPAEFQSDPLYAKPSEQEGEDAKSRKQARREHRAAMAVAAKANQDQRGITEAVATKKNPAKKR
;
A
#
# COMPACT_ATOMS: atom_id res chain seq x y z
N MET A 1 -18.14 13.58 11.68
CA MET A 1 -17.56 14.71 12.45
C MET A 1 -18.66 15.20 13.35
N ASP A 2 -18.44 15.16 14.67
CA ASP A 2 -19.41 15.70 15.61
C ASP A 2 -19.35 17.24 15.53
N ALA A 3 -20.49 17.88 15.23
CA ALA A 3 -20.56 19.33 15.09
C ALA A 3 -20.33 20.06 16.43
N SER A 4 -20.50 19.37 17.56
CA SER A 4 -20.27 19.93 18.90
C SER A 4 -18.77 20.09 19.24
N GLN A 5 -17.90 19.30 18.60
CA GLN A 5 -16.45 19.28 18.81
C GLN A 5 -15.69 19.27 17.48
N PRO A 6 -15.72 20.39 16.72
CA PRO A 6 -15.01 20.48 15.45
C PRO A 6 -13.51 20.30 15.64
N GLY A 7 -12.93 19.40 14.85
CA GLY A 7 -11.51 19.08 14.91
C GLY A 7 -11.13 17.91 15.81
N VAL A 8 -12.06 17.30 16.55
CA VAL A 8 -11.77 16.06 17.30
C VAL A 8 -12.09 14.86 16.42
N VAL A 9 -11.12 13.96 16.26
CA VAL A 9 -11.30 12.68 15.56
C VAL A 9 -11.06 11.52 16.51
N VAL A 10 -11.89 10.50 16.39
CA VAL A 10 -11.76 9.27 17.16
C VAL A 10 -11.01 8.25 16.31
N CYS A 11 -9.83 7.85 16.75
CA CYS A 11 -9.01 6.86 16.08
C CYS A 11 -9.01 5.57 16.89
N LYS A 12 -9.27 4.45 16.22
CA LYS A 12 -9.15 3.12 16.79
C LYS A 12 -8.04 2.37 16.06
N LYS A 13 -7.22 1.63 16.81
CA LYS A 13 -6.17 0.77 16.24
C LYS A 13 -6.76 -0.51 15.61
N GLY A 14 -7.89 -0.97 16.13
CA GLY A 14 -8.66 -2.11 15.62
C GLY A 14 -10.14 -2.00 16.04
N PRO A 15 -10.99 -2.94 15.63
CA PRO A 15 -12.43 -2.88 15.92
C PRO A 15 -12.73 -2.88 17.43
N GLU A 16 -12.01 -3.71 18.19
CA GLU A 16 -12.18 -3.88 19.64
C GLU A 16 -11.25 -2.99 20.49
N SER A 17 -10.35 -2.23 19.86
CA SER A 17 -9.42 -1.39 20.62
C SER A 17 -10.15 -0.18 21.20
N GLU A 18 -9.71 0.26 22.37
CA GLU A 18 -10.20 1.51 22.95
C GLU A 18 -10.02 2.69 21.98
N PRO A 19 -11.05 3.53 21.81
CA PRO A 19 -10.96 4.73 20.99
C PRO A 19 -10.02 5.74 21.63
N VAL A 20 -9.14 6.30 20.81
CA VAL A 20 -8.30 7.44 21.19
C VAL A 20 -8.84 8.69 20.50
N GLU A 21 -9.18 9.69 21.29
CA GLU A 21 -9.56 11.00 20.78
C GLU A 21 -8.31 11.81 20.45
N ILE A 22 -8.26 12.36 19.23
CA ILE A 22 -7.16 13.18 18.74
C ILE A 22 -7.72 14.52 18.31
N SER A 23 -7.21 15.60 18.89
CA SER A 23 -7.54 16.95 18.43
C SER A 23 -6.63 17.36 17.27
N LEU A 24 -7.24 17.77 16.17
CA LEU A 24 -6.60 18.30 14.96
C LEU A 24 -6.31 19.80 15.07
N SER A 25 -6.67 20.43 16.19
CA SER A 25 -6.28 21.81 16.48
C SER A 25 -4.76 21.91 16.58
N ARG A 26 -4.14 22.72 15.72
CA ARG A 26 -2.72 23.03 15.83
C ARG A 26 -2.47 23.97 17.01
N GLN A 27 -1.38 23.72 17.72
CA GLN A 27 -0.82 24.64 18.70
C GLN A 27 0.27 25.48 18.03
N ILE A 28 0.14 26.80 18.06
CA ILE A 28 1.09 27.76 17.50
C ILE A 28 1.42 28.75 18.60
N ASP A 29 2.70 28.89 18.96
CA ASP A 29 3.17 29.74 20.05
C ASP A 29 2.41 29.51 21.38
N GLY A 30 2.09 28.25 21.68
CA GLY A 30 1.35 27.86 22.88
C GLY A 30 -0.17 28.04 22.79
N ILE A 31 -0.68 28.71 21.76
CA ILE A 31 -2.11 28.99 21.56
C ILE A 31 -2.74 27.95 20.63
N PHE A 32 -3.83 27.34 21.07
CA PHE A 32 -4.61 26.44 20.21
C PHE A 32 -5.44 27.23 19.21
N THR A 33 -5.48 26.72 17.98
CA THR A 33 -6.39 27.21 16.95
C THR A 33 -7.85 27.17 17.41
N THR A 34 -8.59 28.26 17.20
CA THR A 34 -9.98 28.37 17.62
C THR A 34 -10.88 27.38 16.85
N LYS A 35 -11.95 26.90 17.50
CA LYS A 35 -12.92 25.97 16.90
C LYS A 35 -13.43 26.44 15.52
N GLY A 36 -13.75 27.73 15.39
CA GLY A 36 -14.19 28.31 14.12
C GLY A 36 -13.12 28.30 13.03
N LYS A 37 -11.85 28.50 13.40
CA LYS A 37 -10.73 28.40 12.46
C LYS A 37 -10.49 26.95 12.04
N VAL A 38 -10.56 26.00 12.97
CA VAL A 38 -10.45 24.56 12.65
C VAL A 38 -11.56 24.13 11.70
N GLN A 39 -12.80 24.55 11.96
CA GLN A 39 -13.92 24.25 11.06
C GLN A 39 -13.68 24.81 9.65
N ARG A 40 -13.31 26.08 9.50
CA ARG A 40 -12.98 26.68 8.18
C ARG A 40 -11.83 25.99 7.48
N MET A 41 -10.80 25.57 8.22
CA MET A 41 -9.70 24.78 7.65
C MET A 41 -10.21 23.44 7.12
N MET A 42 -11.10 22.77 7.85
CA MET A 42 -11.63 21.47 7.43
C MET A 42 -12.64 21.54 6.29
N THR A 43 -13.47 22.57 6.24
CA THR A 43 -14.50 22.72 5.20
C THR A 43 -13.97 23.38 3.95
N ASP A 44 -13.15 24.42 4.09
CA ASP A 44 -12.82 25.30 2.97
C ASP A 44 -11.43 24.99 2.38
N HIS A 45 -10.56 24.32 3.13
CA HIS A 45 -9.15 24.10 2.75
C HIS A 45 -8.76 22.63 2.61
N ILE A 46 -9.62 21.67 2.97
CA ILE A 46 -9.38 20.25 2.69
C ILE A 46 -9.96 19.94 1.32
N GLU A 47 -9.07 19.65 0.36
CA GLU A 47 -9.47 19.16 -0.95
C GLU A 47 -10.15 17.80 -0.81
N THR A 48 -11.36 17.68 -1.36
CA THR A 48 -12.03 16.38 -1.47
C THR A 48 -11.41 15.63 -2.64
N LEU A 49 -10.57 14.64 -2.31
CA LEU A 49 -9.98 13.76 -3.33
C LEU A 49 -11.06 12.84 -3.91
N SER A 50 -10.95 12.57 -5.21
CA SER A 50 -11.76 11.52 -5.83
C SER A 50 -11.42 10.16 -5.22
N PRO A 51 -12.39 9.23 -5.15
CA PRO A 51 -12.12 7.88 -4.73
C PRO A 51 -10.99 7.28 -5.58
N PRO A 52 -10.06 6.51 -4.99
CA PRO A 52 -8.97 5.93 -5.75
C PRO A 52 -9.53 5.00 -6.83
N VAL A 53 -8.89 5.04 -8.00
CA VAL A 53 -9.22 4.14 -9.10
C VAL A 53 -9.06 2.69 -8.62
N ARG A 54 -10.06 1.86 -8.87
CA ARG A 54 -10.05 0.45 -8.47
C ARG A 54 -8.90 -0.28 -9.18
N ASN A 55 -8.13 -1.05 -8.43
CA ASN A 55 -7.02 -1.81 -8.98
C ASN A 55 -7.53 -3.01 -9.79
N THR A 56 -7.26 -3.02 -11.10
CA THR A 56 -7.71 -4.05 -12.05
C THR A 56 -7.31 -5.47 -11.66
N GLU A 57 -6.13 -5.66 -11.08
CA GLU A 57 -5.69 -6.97 -10.60
C GLU A 57 -6.48 -7.45 -9.39
N LYS A 58 -6.88 -6.51 -8.53
CA LYS A 58 -7.75 -6.82 -7.39
C LYS A 58 -9.14 -7.17 -7.88
N ILE A 59 -9.70 -6.44 -8.83
CA ILE A 59 -10.99 -6.79 -9.46
C ILE A 59 -10.92 -8.21 -10.03
N ALA A 60 -9.89 -8.54 -10.81
CA ALA A 60 -9.68 -9.89 -11.34
C ALA A 60 -9.50 -10.93 -10.21
N GLN A 61 -8.79 -10.60 -9.14
CA GLN A 61 -8.62 -11.49 -7.98
C GLN A 61 -9.96 -11.74 -7.26
N MET A 62 -10.78 -10.70 -7.05
CA MET A 62 -12.10 -10.81 -6.41
C MET A 62 -12.97 -11.79 -7.19
N TYR A 63 -13.04 -11.64 -8.51
CA TYR A 63 -13.86 -12.49 -9.36
C TYR A 63 -13.35 -13.93 -9.48
N HIS A 64 -12.06 -14.14 -9.74
CA HIS A 64 -11.54 -15.49 -10.02
C HIS A 64 -11.25 -16.31 -8.77
N ASN A 65 -10.72 -15.68 -7.71
CA ASN A 65 -10.20 -16.41 -6.56
C ASN A 65 -11.13 -16.35 -5.35
N ILE A 66 -11.84 -15.23 -5.16
CA ILE A 66 -12.62 -15.02 -3.93
C ILE A 66 -14.09 -15.40 -4.15
N ARG A 67 -14.70 -14.99 -5.26
CA ARG A 67 -16.10 -15.25 -5.60
C ARG A 67 -16.58 -16.70 -5.38
N PRO A 68 -15.79 -17.77 -5.66
CA PRO A 68 -16.22 -19.14 -5.40
C PRO A 68 -16.49 -19.46 -3.92
N TYR A 69 -15.87 -18.71 -3.00
CA TYR A 69 -16.03 -18.86 -1.56
C TYR A 69 -17.06 -17.89 -0.97
N VAL A 70 -17.70 -17.06 -1.81
CA VAL A 70 -18.70 -16.09 -1.39
C VAL A 70 -20.07 -16.78 -1.36
N PRO A 71 -20.83 -16.69 -0.25
CA PRO A 71 -22.18 -17.22 -0.19
C PRO A 71 -23.06 -16.69 -1.32
N ALA A 72 -23.97 -17.52 -1.83
CA ALA A 72 -24.78 -17.21 -3.02
C ALA A 72 -25.51 -15.85 -2.91
N GLU A 73 -25.96 -15.50 -1.70
CA GLU A 73 -26.63 -14.23 -1.37
C GLU A 73 -25.80 -12.98 -1.70
N PHE A 74 -24.46 -13.10 -1.65
CA PHE A 74 -23.53 -11.98 -1.90
C PHE A 74 -22.80 -12.08 -3.24
N GLN A 75 -23.03 -13.12 -4.04
CA GLN A 75 -22.34 -13.29 -5.33
C GLN A 75 -22.77 -12.28 -6.39
N SER A 76 -23.92 -11.62 -6.21
CA SER A 76 -24.42 -10.53 -7.05
C SER A 76 -23.89 -9.16 -6.64
N ASP A 77 -23.11 -9.06 -5.55
CA ASP A 77 -22.49 -7.79 -5.14
C ASP A 77 -21.56 -7.28 -6.26
N PRO A 78 -21.65 -5.98 -6.64
CA PRO A 78 -20.74 -5.35 -7.60
C PRO A 78 -19.24 -5.57 -7.31
N LEU A 79 -18.86 -5.85 -6.06
CA LEU A 79 -17.50 -6.20 -5.65
C LEU A 79 -16.98 -7.49 -6.29
N TYR A 80 -17.86 -8.46 -6.56
CA TYR A 80 -17.55 -9.74 -7.19
C TYR A 80 -18.00 -9.81 -8.65
N ALA A 81 -18.34 -8.67 -9.25
CA ALA A 81 -18.71 -8.62 -10.65
C ALA A 81 -17.56 -9.10 -11.55
N LYS A 82 -17.93 -9.64 -12.70
CA LYS A 82 -16.96 -10.04 -13.73
C LYS A 82 -16.19 -8.79 -14.18
N PRO A 83 -14.85 -8.82 -14.21
CA PRO A 83 -14.06 -7.72 -14.75
C PRO A 83 -14.41 -7.49 -16.21
N SER A 84 -14.30 -6.24 -16.67
CA SER A 84 -14.35 -5.95 -18.10
C SER A 84 -13.16 -6.57 -18.83
N GLU A 85 -13.25 -6.68 -20.15
CA GLU A 85 -12.16 -7.24 -20.97
C GLU A 85 -10.88 -6.41 -20.83
N GLN A 86 -10.99 -5.08 -20.91
CA GLN A 86 -9.86 -4.15 -20.72
C GLN A 86 -9.23 -4.30 -19.33
N GLU A 87 -10.04 -4.35 -18.26
CA GLU A 87 -9.53 -4.55 -16.90
C GLU A 87 -8.81 -5.90 -16.75
N GLY A 88 -9.32 -6.94 -17.41
CA GLY A 88 -8.71 -8.25 -17.45
C GLY A 88 -7.35 -8.26 -18.16
N GLU A 89 -7.22 -7.53 -19.26
CA GLU A 89 -5.96 -7.36 -19.99
C GLU A 89 -4.94 -6.55 -19.19
N ASP A 90 -5.35 -5.42 -18.63
CA ASP A 90 -4.52 -4.58 -17.78
C ASP A 90 -4.00 -5.34 -16.54
N ALA A 91 -4.85 -6.19 -15.95
CA ALA A 91 -4.46 -7.04 -14.84
C ALA A 91 -3.41 -8.08 -15.24
N LYS A 92 -3.52 -8.66 -16.44
CA LYS A 92 -2.55 -9.64 -16.96
C LYS A 92 -1.21 -8.97 -17.29
N SER A 93 -1.24 -7.84 -18.00
CA SER A 93 -0.04 -7.10 -18.40
C SER A 93 0.75 -6.64 -17.16
N ARG A 94 0.07 -6.11 -16.15
CA ARG A 94 0.70 -5.66 -14.90
C ARG A 94 1.28 -6.82 -14.08
N LYS A 95 0.60 -7.97 -14.04
CA LYS A 95 1.15 -9.20 -13.44
C LYS A 95 2.40 -9.68 -14.16
N GLN A 96 2.39 -9.64 -15.50
CA GLN A 96 3.50 -10.05 -16.33
C GLN A 96 4.71 -9.14 -16.13
N ALA A 97 4.54 -7.81 -16.19
CA ALA A 97 5.59 -6.84 -15.96
C ALA A 97 6.28 -7.02 -14.59
N ARG A 98 5.50 -7.32 -13.53
CA ARG A 98 6.09 -7.62 -12.22
C ARG A 98 6.88 -8.93 -12.20
N ARG A 99 6.43 -9.95 -12.94
CA ARG A 99 7.14 -11.23 -13.02
C ARG A 99 8.48 -11.04 -13.73
N GLU A 100 8.48 -10.30 -14.83
CA GLU A 100 9.68 -9.95 -15.59
C GLU A 100 10.65 -9.12 -14.74
N HIS A 101 10.15 -8.10 -14.05
CA HIS A 101 10.98 -7.31 -13.13
C HIS A 101 11.62 -8.18 -12.04
N ARG A 102 10.87 -9.10 -11.42
CA ARG A 102 11.42 -10.03 -10.43
C ARG A 102 12.47 -10.97 -11.04
N ALA A 103 12.23 -11.48 -12.24
CA ALA A 103 13.18 -12.33 -12.93
C ALA A 103 14.48 -11.58 -13.25
N ALA A 104 14.38 -10.35 -13.76
CA ALA A 104 15.53 -9.48 -14.03
C ALA A 104 16.33 -9.19 -12.74
N MET A 105 15.64 -8.86 -11.65
CA MET A 105 16.28 -8.66 -10.35
C MET A 105 17.00 -9.91 -9.84
N ALA A 106 16.40 -11.10 -10.02
CA ALA A 106 17.04 -12.35 -9.63
C ALA A 106 18.30 -12.66 -10.46
N VAL A 107 18.26 -12.40 -11.77
CA VAL A 107 19.43 -12.53 -12.66
C VAL A 107 20.54 -11.57 -12.25
N ALA A 108 20.21 -10.30 -12.01
CA ALA A 108 21.17 -9.30 -11.56
C ALA A 108 21.79 -9.66 -10.20
N ALA A 109 20.97 -10.14 -9.26
CA ALA A 109 21.43 -10.61 -7.95
C ALA A 109 22.41 -11.78 -8.08
N LYS A 110 22.11 -12.77 -8.95
CA LYS A 110 23.00 -13.89 -9.22
C LYS A 110 24.32 -13.46 -9.86
N ALA A 111 24.27 -12.60 -10.87
CA ALA A 111 25.47 -12.06 -11.51
C ALA A 111 26.38 -11.32 -10.51
N ASN A 112 25.78 -10.54 -9.61
CA ASN A 112 26.51 -9.85 -8.53
C ASN A 112 27.15 -10.84 -7.53
N GLN A 113 26.48 -11.95 -7.21
CA GLN A 113 27.05 -13.02 -6.37
C GLN A 113 28.22 -13.72 -7.06
N ASP A 114 28.07 -14.08 -8.34
CA ASP A 114 29.12 -14.74 -9.11
C ASP A 114 30.37 -13.86 -9.23
N GLN A 115 30.20 -12.56 -9.49
CA GLN A 115 31.31 -11.59 -9.51
C GLN A 115 32.02 -11.51 -8.15
N ARG A 116 31.28 -11.43 -7.04
CA ARG A 116 31.86 -11.45 -5.70
C ARG A 116 32.66 -12.73 -5.45
N GLY A 117 32.10 -13.89 -5.78
CA GLY A 117 32.77 -15.19 -5.65
C GLY A 117 34.08 -15.27 -6.44
N ILE A 118 34.10 -14.70 -7.66
CA ILE A 118 35.33 -14.60 -8.47
C ILE A 118 36.35 -13.68 -7.80
N THR A 119 35.94 -12.49 -7.33
CA THR A 119 36.86 -11.55 -6.68
C THR A 119 37.48 -12.11 -5.39
N GLU A 120 36.71 -12.84 -4.58
CA GLU A 120 37.19 -13.48 -3.35
C GLU A 120 38.12 -14.66 -3.64
N ALA A 121 37.82 -15.46 -4.67
CA ALA A 121 38.69 -16.54 -5.14
C ALA A 121 40.02 -16.02 -5.73
N VAL A 122 39.99 -14.87 -6.41
CA VAL A 122 41.21 -14.21 -6.92
C VAL A 122 42.02 -13.58 -5.78
N ALA A 123 41.37 -12.96 -4.78
CA ALA A 123 42.04 -12.40 -3.62
C ALA A 123 42.72 -13.47 -2.75
N THR A 124 42.07 -14.62 -2.54
CA THR A 124 42.66 -15.75 -1.80
C THR A 124 43.82 -16.41 -2.54
N LYS A 125 43.78 -16.51 -3.88
CA LYS A 125 44.93 -16.97 -4.68
C LYS A 125 46.12 -16.00 -4.67
N LYS A 126 45.88 -14.68 -4.56
CA LYS A 126 46.95 -13.67 -4.50
C LYS A 126 47.61 -13.53 -3.13
N ASN A 127 46.97 -13.98 -2.04
CA ASN A 127 47.53 -13.97 -0.68
C ASN A 127 47.48 -15.37 -0.04
N PRO A 128 48.32 -16.32 -0.48
CA PRO A 128 48.37 -17.67 0.11
C PRO A 128 49.05 -17.71 1.50
N ALA A 129 49.69 -16.62 1.95
CA ALA A 129 50.62 -16.62 3.08
C ALA A 129 50.03 -16.26 4.46
N LYS A 130 48.71 -16.39 4.68
CA LYS A 130 48.08 -16.25 6.00
C LYS A 130 47.34 -17.52 6.41
N LYS A 131 48.05 -18.64 6.40
CA LYS A 131 47.70 -19.83 7.20
C LYS A 131 48.93 -20.23 7.99
N ARG A 132 49.01 -19.74 9.22
CA ARG A 132 49.51 -20.40 10.44
C ARG A 132 49.30 -19.44 11.62
#